data_AF-A0A3E0Q693-F1
#
_entry.id   AF-A0A3E0Q693-F1
#
_cell.length_a   1.000
_cell.length_b   1.000
_cell.length_c   1.000
_cell.angle_alpha   90.00
_cell.angle_beta   90.00
_cell.angle_gamma   90.00
#
_symmetry.space_group_name_H-M   'P 1'
#
loop_
_entity.id
_entity.type
_entity.pdbx_description
1 polymer ?
#
loop_
_entity_poly.entity_id
_entity_poly.type
_entity_poly.pdbx_seq_one_letter_code
_entity_poly.pdbx_strand_id
1 'polypeptide(L)'
;MRTMRCLAATVPVLLILSGCIVRDELTTLTICPDGAADLVILRSNIRSTKSGDAADQELAKYRRKFEEQGEQQFTRIEDAGGEIVEAAWIRRHPPFSNFIHAHLPDASSLERYGSSDGGEDQWSVATRFQADGSQRRLEIEITPPEASNPSMCSSSHRDALRQRLADGISETRIATVEGTITAAHGFTVADDKQSALLATGRIIEILEENEQVEPFLEWAVE
;
A
#
# COMPACT_ATOMS: atom_id res chain seq x y z
N MET A 1 39.82 7.22 -13.55
CA MET A 1 38.55 6.94 -14.26
C MET A 1 37.80 5.87 -13.49
N ARG A 2 36.85 6.27 -12.65
CA ARG A 2 35.98 5.35 -11.90
C ARG A 2 34.64 5.29 -12.64
N THR A 3 34.27 4.09 -13.03
CA THR A 3 33.01 3.75 -13.71
C THR A 3 31.82 4.07 -12.79
N MET A 4 30.94 4.97 -13.25
CA MET A 4 29.62 5.21 -12.66
C MET A 4 28.80 3.92 -12.71
N ARG A 5 28.36 3.44 -11.56
CA ARG A 5 27.31 2.43 -11.46
C ARG A 5 26.02 3.16 -11.11
N CYS A 6 25.06 3.15 -12.04
CA CYS A 6 23.68 3.54 -11.76
C CYS A 6 23.05 2.46 -10.90
N LEU A 7 22.54 2.82 -9.71
CA LEU A 7 21.66 1.98 -8.91
C LEU A 7 20.23 2.55 -9.02
N ALA A 8 19.28 1.65 -9.26
CA ALA A 8 17.87 1.93 -9.47
C ALA A 8 17.20 2.29 -8.14
N ALA A 9 16.68 3.51 -8.01
CA ALA A 9 15.83 3.91 -6.89
C ALA A 9 14.40 3.44 -7.17
N THR A 10 14.08 2.23 -6.72
CA THR A 10 12.71 1.72 -6.70
C THR A 10 12.03 2.19 -5.41
N VAL A 11 11.02 3.05 -5.54
CA VAL A 11 9.84 3.01 -4.66
C VAL A 11 9.50 1.54 -4.41
N PRO A 12 9.28 1.07 -3.17
CA PRO A 12 9.05 -0.35 -2.90
C PRO A 12 7.67 -0.75 -3.41
N VAL A 13 7.63 -0.97 -4.71
CA VAL A 13 6.81 -1.96 -5.37
C VAL A 13 7.82 -2.70 -6.26
N LEU A 14 8.30 -3.83 -5.75
CA LEU A 14 8.83 -4.98 -6.47
C LEU A 14 9.02 -4.84 -8.00
N LEU A 15 10.29 -4.82 -8.49
CA LEU A 15 10.96 -5.93 -9.23
C LEU A 15 12.04 -5.50 -10.25
N ILE A 16 13.14 -6.25 -10.21
CA ILE A 16 14.14 -6.42 -11.27
C ILE A 16 13.48 -7.13 -12.46
N LEU A 17 13.65 -6.56 -13.66
CA LEU A 17 13.16 -7.02 -14.98
C LEU A 17 13.42 -8.52 -15.23
N SER A 18 12.49 -9.38 -14.84
CA SER A 18 12.46 -10.81 -15.18
C SER A 18 11.06 -11.41 -15.03
N GLY A 19 10.07 -10.84 -15.71
CA GLY A 19 8.65 -11.22 -15.61
C GLY A 19 8.04 -10.85 -14.26
N CYS A 20 7.04 -9.98 -14.31
CA CYS A 20 6.39 -9.45 -13.13
C CYS A 20 4.92 -9.84 -13.22
N ILE A 21 4.38 -10.36 -12.12
CA ILE A 21 2.94 -10.48 -11.99
C ILE A 21 2.38 -9.05 -11.93
N VAL A 22 1.50 -8.75 -12.87
CA VAL A 22 0.73 -7.51 -12.91
C VAL A 22 -0.65 -7.81 -12.31
N ARG A 23 -1.14 -6.90 -11.48
CA ARG A 23 -2.43 -7.02 -10.81
C ARG A 23 -3.00 -5.63 -10.52
N ASP A 24 -4.32 -5.56 -10.48
CA ASP A 24 -5.05 -4.43 -9.91
C ASP A 24 -5.32 -4.76 -8.43
N GLU A 25 -5.03 -3.85 -7.52
CA GLU A 25 -5.13 -4.04 -6.07
C GLU A 25 -5.94 -2.89 -5.45
N LEU A 26 -7.02 -3.25 -4.75
CA LEU A 26 -7.79 -2.33 -3.94
C LEU A 26 -7.66 -2.77 -2.48
N THR A 27 -7.10 -1.89 -1.66
CA THR A 27 -7.01 -2.07 -0.21
C THR A 27 -8.05 -1.18 0.45
N THR A 28 -8.93 -1.78 1.26
CA THR A 28 -9.87 -1.07 2.12
C THR A 28 -9.52 -1.34 3.56
N LEU A 29 -9.32 -0.28 4.33
CA LEU A 29 -9.10 -0.33 5.77
C LEU A 29 -10.29 0.33 6.46
N THR A 30 -11.03 -0.44 7.25
CA THR A 30 -12.18 0.04 8.03
C THR A 30 -11.76 0.18 9.47
N ILE A 31 -11.70 1.40 10.00
CA ILE A 31 -11.11 1.70 11.32
C ILE A 31 -12.22 1.97 12.33
N CYS A 32 -12.17 1.25 13.45
CA CYS A 32 -13.02 1.45 14.62
C CYS A 32 -12.54 2.63 15.48
N PRO A 33 -13.42 3.22 16.31
CA PRO A 33 -13.04 4.29 17.24
C PRO A 33 -11.90 3.95 18.20
N ASP A 34 -11.67 2.69 18.53
CA ASP A 34 -10.58 2.25 19.41
C ASP A 34 -9.26 1.95 18.65
N GLY A 35 -9.26 2.11 17.33
CA GLY A 35 -8.12 1.85 16.46
C GLY A 35 -7.98 0.39 16.02
N ALA A 36 -8.88 -0.51 16.44
CA ALA A 36 -9.05 -1.80 15.76
C ALA A 36 -9.45 -1.56 14.30
N ALA A 37 -9.11 -2.46 13.39
CA ALA A 37 -9.42 -2.28 11.98
C ALA A 37 -9.60 -3.58 11.21
N ASP A 38 -10.53 -3.57 10.26
CA ASP A 38 -10.66 -4.63 9.25
C ASP A 38 -9.97 -4.21 7.97
N LEU A 39 -9.08 -5.09 7.48
CA LEU A 39 -8.30 -4.94 6.27
C LEU A 39 -8.84 -5.89 5.21
N VAL A 40 -9.30 -5.35 4.09
CA VAL A 40 -9.71 -6.11 2.91
C VAL A 40 -8.83 -5.73 1.74
N ILE A 41 -8.12 -6.71 1.18
CA ILE A 41 -7.30 -6.55 -0.02
C ILE A 41 -7.94 -7.37 -1.13
N LEU A 42 -8.48 -6.69 -2.12
CA LEU A 42 -9.00 -7.31 -3.34
C LEU A 42 -7.94 -7.18 -4.44
N ARG A 43 -7.51 -8.32 -5.00
CA ARG A 43 -6.65 -8.34 -6.18
C ARG A 43 -7.39 -8.91 -7.35
N SER A 44 -7.33 -8.21 -8.46
CA SER A 44 -7.94 -8.64 -9.72
C SER A 44 -6.96 -8.49 -10.87
N ASN A 45 -7.35 -8.99 -12.03
CA ASN A 45 -6.56 -8.86 -13.25
C ASN A 45 -5.13 -9.44 -13.15
N ILE A 46 -4.95 -10.44 -12.27
CA ILE A 46 -3.63 -11.02 -11.96
C ILE A 46 -3.16 -11.83 -13.17
N ARG A 47 -2.07 -11.37 -13.79
CA ARG A 47 -1.50 -11.97 -15.01
C ARG A 47 0.02 -11.85 -15.02
N SER A 48 0.68 -12.71 -15.79
CA SER A 48 2.11 -12.58 -16.06
C SER A 48 2.34 -11.60 -17.20
N THR A 49 3.44 -10.85 -17.16
CA THR A 49 3.95 -10.10 -18.33
C THR A 49 4.69 -10.99 -19.33
N LYS A 50 4.96 -12.25 -18.98
CA LYS A 50 5.54 -13.26 -19.87
C LYS A 50 4.44 -13.93 -20.72
N SER A 51 4.85 -14.78 -21.66
CA SER A 51 3.96 -15.59 -22.49
C SER A 51 4.37 -17.08 -22.49
N GLY A 52 3.45 -17.95 -22.89
CA GLY A 52 3.65 -19.41 -22.97
C GLY A 52 4.00 -20.05 -21.62
N ASP A 53 4.79 -21.12 -21.65
CA ASP A 53 5.16 -21.91 -20.47
C ASP A 53 5.76 -21.08 -19.33
N ALA A 54 6.47 -19.99 -19.66
CA ALA A 54 7.07 -19.12 -18.66
C ALA A 54 6.01 -18.30 -17.88
N ALA A 55 4.91 -17.92 -18.55
CA ALA A 55 3.77 -17.29 -17.89
C ALA A 55 3.07 -18.29 -16.96
N ASP A 56 2.85 -19.52 -17.44
CA ASP A 56 2.18 -20.57 -16.68
C ASP A 56 2.94 -20.95 -15.41
N GLN A 57 4.27 -21.08 -15.50
CA GLN A 57 5.13 -21.33 -14.34
C GLN A 57 5.10 -20.19 -13.32
N GLU A 58 5.13 -18.94 -13.80
CA GLU A 58 5.09 -17.76 -12.93
C GLU A 58 3.75 -17.65 -12.20
N LEU A 59 2.64 -17.87 -12.92
CA LEU A 59 1.29 -17.85 -12.35
C LEU A 59 1.04 -19.04 -11.42
N ALA A 60 1.56 -20.22 -11.74
CA ALA A 60 1.49 -21.38 -10.83
C ALA A 60 2.27 -21.13 -9.54
N LYS A 61 3.45 -20.49 -9.62
CA LYS A 61 4.23 -20.09 -8.44
C LYS A 61 3.50 -19.05 -7.61
N TYR A 62 2.88 -18.06 -8.26
CA TYR A 62 2.05 -17.07 -7.57
C TYR A 62 0.89 -17.75 -6.84
N ARG A 63 0.15 -18.63 -7.53
CA ARG A 63 -0.98 -19.36 -6.95
C ARG A 63 -0.58 -20.15 -5.73
N ARG A 64 0.50 -20.94 -5.85
CA ARG A 64 1.04 -21.75 -4.76
C ARG A 64 1.41 -20.88 -3.56
N LYS A 65 2.11 -19.76 -3.77
CA LYS A 65 2.45 -18.84 -2.67
C LYS A 65 1.22 -18.29 -1.95
N PHE A 66 0.16 -17.95 -2.68
CA PHE A 66 -1.07 -17.48 -2.05
C PHE A 66 -1.77 -18.59 -1.25
N GLU A 67 -1.85 -19.80 -1.82
CA GLU A 67 -2.46 -20.97 -1.16
C GLU A 67 -1.69 -21.42 0.10
N GLU A 68 -0.37 -21.30 0.06
CA GLU A 68 0.52 -21.58 1.20
C GLU A 68 0.62 -20.39 2.17
N GLN A 69 -0.11 -19.30 1.92
CA GLN A 69 0.02 -18.02 2.66
C GLN A 69 1.47 -17.48 2.73
N GLY A 70 2.33 -17.89 1.78
CA GLY A 70 3.72 -17.48 1.66
C GLY A 70 3.94 -16.17 0.88
N GLU A 71 2.89 -15.36 0.69
CA GLU A 71 3.04 -13.98 0.22
C GLU A 71 3.44 -13.06 1.39
N GLN A 72 4.30 -12.07 1.12
CA GLN A 72 4.77 -11.09 2.10
C GLN A 72 3.63 -10.39 2.86
N GLN A 73 2.47 -10.26 2.22
CA GLN A 73 1.29 -9.64 2.82
C GLN A 73 0.76 -10.38 4.06
N PHE A 74 0.78 -11.72 4.04
CA PHE A 74 0.33 -12.52 5.17
C PHE A 74 1.26 -12.33 6.37
N THR A 75 2.57 -12.48 6.14
CA THR A 75 3.60 -12.23 7.17
C THR A 75 3.50 -10.82 7.74
N ARG A 76 3.28 -9.79 6.91
CA ARG A 76 3.13 -8.41 7.39
C ARG A 76 1.91 -8.24 8.32
N ILE A 77 0.80 -8.91 8.02
CA ILE A 77 -0.40 -8.88 8.87
C ILE A 77 -0.10 -9.58 10.21
N GLU A 78 0.49 -10.77 10.16
CA GLU A 78 0.80 -11.57 11.35
C GLU A 78 1.85 -10.89 12.25
N ASP A 79 2.91 -10.32 11.67
CA ASP A 79 3.96 -9.57 12.40
C ASP A 79 3.39 -8.32 13.09
N ALA A 80 2.38 -7.71 12.48
CA ALA A 80 1.63 -6.62 13.08
C ALA A 80 0.67 -7.08 14.20
N GLY A 81 0.57 -8.38 14.48
CA GLY A 81 -0.37 -8.95 15.46
C GLY A 81 -1.80 -9.12 14.93
N GLY A 82 -2.00 -9.00 13.62
CA GLY A 82 -3.28 -9.21 12.97
C GLY A 82 -3.59 -10.69 12.74
N GLU A 83 -4.88 -10.97 12.51
CA GLU A 83 -5.40 -12.29 12.19
C GLU A 83 -5.93 -12.33 10.76
N ILE A 84 -5.59 -13.37 10.00
CA ILE A 84 -6.19 -13.63 8.70
C ILE A 84 -7.56 -14.28 8.94
N VAL A 85 -8.63 -13.50 8.77
CA VAL A 85 -10.01 -13.97 8.89
C VAL A 85 -10.38 -14.86 7.70
N GLU A 86 -10.02 -14.43 6.49
CA GLU A 86 -10.28 -15.19 5.27
C GLU A 86 -9.25 -14.86 4.18
N ALA A 87 -8.87 -15.87 3.40
CA ALA A 87 -8.11 -15.68 2.17
C ALA A 87 -8.61 -16.66 1.13
N ALA A 88 -9.09 -16.15 0.00
CA ALA A 88 -9.73 -17.00 -0.99
C ALA A 88 -9.54 -16.50 -2.42
N TRP A 89 -9.61 -17.46 -3.34
CA TRP A 89 -9.66 -17.18 -4.77
C TRP A 89 -11.09 -16.85 -5.18
N ILE A 90 -11.27 -15.69 -5.80
CA ILE A 90 -12.50 -15.32 -6.50
C ILE A 90 -12.51 -15.97 -7.89
N ARG A 91 -11.34 -15.99 -8.55
CA ARG A 91 -11.16 -16.59 -9.86
C ARG A 91 -9.84 -17.35 -9.94
N ARG A 92 -9.93 -18.66 -10.20
CA ARG A 92 -8.79 -19.60 -10.29
C ARG A 92 -8.27 -19.83 -11.72
N HIS A 93 -8.63 -18.96 -12.66
CA HIS A 93 -8.18 -19.01 -14.05
C HIS A 93 -7.67 -17.63 -14.47
N PRO A 94 -6.61 -17.54 -15.29
CA PRO A 94 -6.09 -16.26 -15.76
C PRO A 94 -7.14 -15.44 -16.54
N PRO A 95 -7.21 -14.11 -16.35
CA PRO A 95 -6.52 -13.39 -15.28
C PRO A 95 -7.13 -13.71 -13.92
N PHE A 96 -6.30 -14.07 -12.94
CA PHE A 96 -6.77 -14.52 -11.63
C PHE A 96 -7.32 -13.36 -10.80
N SER A 97 -8.06 -13.72 -9.75
CA SER A 97 -8.47 -12.78 -8.72
C SER A 97 -8.57 -13.49 -7.37
N ASN A 98 -8.08 -12.84 -6.32
CA ASN A 98 -8.16 -13.31 -4.96
C ASN A 98 -8.48 -12.14 -4.03
N PHE A 99 -8.86 -12.46 -2.80
CA PHE A 99 -8.96 -11.48 -1.74
C PHE A 99 -8.38 -12.00 -0.44
N ILE A 100 -8.02 -11.07 0.42
CA ILE A 100 -7.59 -11.30 1.80
C ILE A 100 -8.47 -10.41 2.67
N HIS A 101 -9.04 -10.98 3.72
CA HIS A 101 -9.69 -10.28 4.81
C HIS A 101 -8.92 -10.59 6.10
N ALA A 102 -8.53 -9.55 6.80
CA ALA A 102 -7.79 -9.65 8.05
C ALA A 102 -8.30 -8.65 9.07
N HIS A 103 -8.10 -8.98 10.34
CA HIS A 103 -8.45 -8.15 11.47
C HIS A 103 -7.19 -7.69 12.20
N LEU A 104 -7.09 -6.39 12.46
CA LEU A 104 -6.08 -5.76 13.29
C LEU A 104 -6.75 -5.43 14.63
N PRO A 105 -6.34 -6.05 15.75
CA PRO A 105 -7.12 -6.04 16.98
C PRO A 105 -7.12 -4.70 17.72
N ASP A 106 -6.14 -3.83 17.45
CA ASP A 106 -5.96 -2.56 18.15
C ASP A 106 -5.16 -1.55 17.34
N ALA A 107 -5.11 -0.32 17.85
CA ALA A 107 -4.34 0.78 17.28
C ALA A 107 -2.85 0.42 17.09
N SER A 108 -2.24 -0.29 18.03
CA SER A 108 -0.82 -0.68 17.93
C SER A 108 -0.57 -1.64 16.77
N SER A 109 -1.52 -2.51 16.48
CA SER A 109 -1.47 -3.45 15.37
C SER A 109 -1.72 -2.74 14.04
N LEU A 110 -2.64 -1.76 14.02
CA LEU A 110 -2.83 -0.86 12.89
C LEU A 110 -1.55 -0.06 12.56
N GLU A 111 -0.92 0.54 13.56
CA GLU A 111 0.32 1.32 13.40
C GLU A 111 1.46 0.44 12.90
N ARG A 112 1.67 -0.75 13.49
CA ARG A 112 2.69 -1.70 13.03
C ARG A 112 2.44 -2.16 11.59
N TYR A 113 1.19 -2.45 11.25
CA TYR A 113 0.84 -2.85 9.89
C TYR A 113 1.09 -1.73 8.88
N GLY A 114 0.64 -0.50 9.20
CA GLY A 114 0.78 0.67 8.34
C GLY A 114 2.22 1.19 8.20
N SER A 115 3.09 0.84 9.15
CA SER A 115 4.48 1.31 9.18
C SER A 115 5.44 0.38 8.42
N SER A 116 6.57 0.95 8.02
CA SER A 116 7.72 0.27 7.42
C SER A 116 8.95 1.13 7.64
N ASP A 117 10.00 0.57 8.23
CA ASP A 117 11.20 1.34 8.61
C ASP A 117 12.04 1.81 7.41
N GLY A 118 11.65 1.47 6.18
CA GLY A 118 12.46 1.71 5.00
C GLY A 118 13.83 1.02 5.11
N GLY A 119 14.66 1.19 4.10
CA GLY A 119 16.06 0.76 4.11
C GLY A 119 16.87 1.86 3.45
N GLU A 120 18.19 1.66 3.28
CA GLU A 120 19.06 2.68 2.67
C GLU A 120 18.54 3.20 1.30
N ASP A 121 17.80 2.36 0.57
CA ASP A 121 17.21 2.66 -0.75
C ASP A 121 15.67 2.63 -0.75
N GLN A 122 15.00 2.54 0.39
CA GLN A 122 13.53 2.45 0.46
C GLN A 122 12.94 3.54 1.35
N TRP A 123 11.81 4.08 0.90
CA TRP A 123 10.97 4.97 1.68
C TRP A 123 10.59 4.34 3.01
N SER A 124 10.67 5.11 4.08
CA SER A 124 10.07 4.73 5.35
C SER A 124 8.68 5.34 5.45
N VAL A 125 7.80 4.61 6.11
CA VAL A 125 6.43 5.02 6.40
C VAL A 125 6.20 4.79 7.88
N ALA A 126 5.76 5.80 8.61
CA ALA A 126 5.33 5.66 9.99
C ALA A 126 3.85 6.00 10.09
N THR A 127 3.04 5.07 10.57
CA THR A 127 1.61 5.28 10.81
C THR A 127 1.38 5.50 12.30
N ARG A 128 0.59 6.52 12.65
CA ARG A 128 0.21 6.83 14.04
C ARG A 128 -1.30 7.01 14.16
N PHE A 129 -1.88 6.40 15.18
CA PHE A 129 -3.28 6.55 15.54
C PHE A 129 -3.38 7.32 16.85
N GLN A 130 -4.22 8.35 16.87
CA GLN A 130 -4.44 9.18 18.05
C GLN A 130 -5.93 9.23 18.38
N ALA A 131 -6.24 9.14 19.67
CA ALA A 131 -7.59 9.31 20.20
C ALA A 131 -7.58 10.37 21.31
N ASP A 132 -8.36 11.43 21.13
CA ASP A 132 -8.55 12.50 22.12
C ASP A 132 -10.04 12.79 22.28
N GLY A 133 -10.63 12.34 23.39
CA GLY A 133 -12.07 12.46 23.64
C GLY A 133 -12.90 11.81 22.53
N SER A 134 -13.66 12.61 21.78
CA SER A 134 -14.43 12.17 20.61
C SER A 134 -13.67 12.29 19.28
N GLN A 135 -12.48 12.88 19.27
CA GLN A 135 -11.68 13.03 18.06
C GLN A 135 -10.74 11.85 17.86
N ARG A 136 -10.57 11.46 16.60
CA ARG A 136 -9.63 10.45 16.15
C ARG A 136 -8.81 11.00 15.01
N ARG A 137 -7.54 10.60 14.95
CA ARG A 137 -6.62 10.99 13.88
C ARG A 137 -5.77 9.81 13.47
N LEU A 138 -5.70 9.55 12.17
CA LEU A 138 -4.70 8.68 11.56
C LEU A 138 -3.71 9.57 10.82
N GLU A 139 -2.44 9.47 11.17
CA GLU A 139 -1.34 10.19 10.56
C GLU A 139 -0.39 9.20 9.90
N ILE A 140 0.09 9.57 8.72
CA ILE A 140 1.04 8.80 7.93
C ILE A 140 2.21 9.73 7.66
N GLU A 141 3.37 9.41 8.17
CA GLU A 141 4.61 10.12 7.89
C GLU A 141 5.38 9.32 6.83
N ILE A 142 5.73 9.97 5.72
CA ILE A 142 6.44 9.33 4.61
C ILE A 142 7.77 10.05 4.43
N THR A 143 8.87 9.32 4.62
CA THR A 143 10.23 9.86 4.56
C THR A 143 11.00 9.21 3.42
N PRO A 144 11.67 10.00 2.55
CA PRO A 144 12.52 9.47 1.49
C PRO A 144 13.80 8.81 2.06
N PRO A 145 14.43 7.90 1.32
CA PRO A 145 15.68 7.26 1.75
C PRO A 145 16.84 8.27 1.88
N GLU A 146 17.71 8.11 2.87
CA GLU A 146 18.83 9.03 3.18
C GLU A 146 19.81 9.24 2.01
N ALA A 147 19.96 8.25 1.12
CA ALA A 147 20.83 8.32 -0.06
C ALA A 147 20.26 9.19 -1.20
N SER A 148 19.07 9.76 -1.02
CA SER A 148 18.38 10.59 -2.01
C SER A 148 18.99 11.99 -2.06
N ASN A 149 20.00 12.19 -2.92
CA ASN A 149 20.25 13.55 -3.40
C ASN A 149 18.96 14.06 -4.09
N PRO A 150 18.55 15.32 -3.89
CA PRO A 150 17.26 15.87 -4.35
C PRO A 150 17.07 15.93 -5.89
N SER A 151 17.97 15.32 -6.67
CA SER A 151 17.76 15.07 -8.10
C SER A 151 17.13 13.69 -8.34
N MET A 152 15.99 13.39 -7.72
CA MET A 152 15.15 12.22 -8.10
C MET A 152 14.45 12.40 -9.46
N CYS A 153 14.56 13.59 -10.05
CA CYS A 153 13.75 14.02 -11.18
C CYS A 153 14.46 13.89 -12.55
N SER A 154 15.03 12.73 -12.89
CA SER A 154 15.22 12.42 -14.32
C SER A 154 13.88 12.01 -14.92
N SER A 155 13.63 12.35 -16.19
CA SER A 155 12.41 11.94 -16.92
C SER A 155 12.16 10.43 -16.85
N SER A 156 13.23 9.64 -16.76
CA SER A 156 13.16 8.18 -16.65
C SER A 156 12.47 7.67 -15.38
N HIS A 157 12.55 8.37 -14.24
CA HIS A 157 11.87 7.96 -13.00
C HIS A 157 10.36 8.23 -13.10
N ARG A 158 9.98 9.38 -13.67
CA ARG A 158 8.58 9.75 -13.92
C ARG A 158 7.93 8.81 -14.92
N ASP A 159 8.64 8.43 -15.98
CA ASP A 159 8.12 7.51 -16.99
C ASP A 159 8.00 6.08 -16.44
N ALA A 160 8.95 5.64 -15.61
CA ALA A 160 8.85 4.34 -14.92
C ALA A 160 7.66 4.31 -13.94
N LEU A 161 7.44 5.38 -13.18
CA LEU A 161 6.30 5.49 -12.27
C LEU A 161 4.96 5.53 -13.03
N ARG A 162 4.87 6.31 -14.10
CA ARG A 162 3.69 6.34 -14.97
C ARG A 162 3.40 4.98 -15.59
N GLN A 163 4.42 4.30 -16.10
CA GLN A 163 4.24 2.98 -16.70
C GLN A 163 3.73 1.98 -15.66
N ARG A 164 4.21 2.04 -14.42
CA ARG A 164 3.70 1.19 -13.34
C ARG A 164 2.25 1.46 -12.97
N LEU A 165 1.87 2.74 -12.88
CA LEU A 165 0.48 3.14 -12.66
C LEU A 165 -0.42 2.76 -13.86
N ALA A 166 0.15 2.67 -15.07
CA ALA A 166 -0.55 2.21 -16.26
C ALA A 166 -0.67 0.68 -16.34
N ASP A 167 0.32 -0.05 -15.81
CA ASP A 167 0.34 -1.51 -15.86
C ASP A 167 -0.69 -2.13 -14.90
N GLY A 168 -1.00 -1.48 -13.78
CA GLY A 168 -2.08 -1.87 -12.86
C GLY A 168 -2.55 -0.75 -11.94
N ILE A 169 -3.76 -0.90 -11.40
CA ILE A 169 -4.37 0.04 -10.46
C ILE A 169 -3.98 -0.35 -9.03
N SER A 170 -3.55 0.61 -8.21
CA SER A 170 -3.35 0.42 -6.77
C SER A 170 -4.02 1.55 -6.00
N GLU A 171 -5.00 1.20 -5.17
CA GLU A 171 -5.81 2.15 -4.41
C GLU A 171 -5.93 1.75 -2.94
N THR A 172 -5.80 2.73 -2.06
CA THR A 172 -6.03 2.56 -0.61
C THR A 172 -7.17 3.46 -0.18
N ARG A 173 -8.28 2.84 0.25
CA ARG A 173 -9.43 3.49 0.86
C ARG A 173 -9.41 3.28 2.36
N ILE A 174 -9.68 4.35 3.10
CA ILE A 174 -9.89 4.30 4.54
C ILE A 174 -11.35 4.64 4.80
N ALA A 175 -12.03 3.79 5.57
CA ALA A 175 -13.39 4.00 6.04
C ALA A 175 -13.38 4.08 7.58
N THR A 176 -14.26 4.91 8.15
CA THR A 176 -14.36 5.10 9.61
C THR A 176 -15.70 4.55 10.10
N VAL A 177 -15.67 3.76 11.18
CA VAL A 177 -16.89 3.29 11.87
C VAL A 177 -17.40 4.38 12.80
N GLU A 178 -18.71 4.64 12.79
CA GLU A 178 -19.41 5.54 13.72
C GLU A 178 -18.83 6.97 13.78
N GLY A 179 -18.18 7.42 12.70
CA GLY A 179 -17.48 8.69 12.67
C GLY A 179 -17.72 9.49 11.39
N THR A 180 -17.57 10.81 11.52
CA THR A 180 -17.60 11.75 10.40
C THR A 180 -16.22 12.36 10.22
N ILE A 181 -15.65 12.24 9.03
CA ILE A 181 -14.39 12.87 8.64
C ILE A 181 -14.55 14.39 8.70
N THR A 182 -13.73 15.02 9.54
CA THR A 182 -13.76 16.46 9.82
C THR A 182 -12.63 17.21 9.12
N ALA A 183 -11.47 16.57 8.95
CA ALA A 183 -10.35 17.12 8.22
C ALA A 183 -9.53 16.02 7.53
N ALA A 184 -8.87 16.38 6.43
CA ALA A 184 -7.99 15.48 5.71
C ALA A 184 -6.89 16.24 4.96
N HIS A 185 -5.68 15.68 4.94
CA HIS A 185 -4.57 16.12 4.12
C HIS A 185 -3.95 14.92 3.40
N GLY A 186 -3.74 15.01 2.08
CA GLY A 186 -3.27 13.88 1.28
C GLY A 186 -4.35 12.84 0.93
N PHE A 187 -5.63 13.14 1.21
CA PHE A 187 -6.77 12.29 0.87
C PHE A 187 -7.84 13.03 0.06
N THR A 188 -8.62 12.27 -0.70
CA THR A 188 -9.88 12.70 -1.29
C THR A 188 -11.02 12.11 -0.47
N VAL A 189 -11.78 12.96 0.22
CA VAL A 189 -12.89 12.54 1.10
C VAL A 189 -14.15 12.34 0.27
N ALA A 190 -14.87 11.24 0.52
CA ALA A 190 -16.15 10.94 -0.11
C ALA A 190 -17.26 11.89 0.40
N ASP A 191 -18.32 12.06 -0.38
CA ASP A 191 -19.43 12.96 -0.05
C ASP A 191 -20.15 12.58 1.25
N ASP A 192 -20.16 11.28 1.60
CA ASP A 192 -20.72 10.76 2.84
C ASP A 192 -19.88 11.08 4.07
N LYS A 193 -18.64 11.56 3.89
CA LYS A 193 -17.65 11.83 4.95
C LYS A 193 -17.36 10.62 5.84
N GLN A 194 -17.61 9.41 5.38
CA GLN A 194 -17.30 8.17 6.11
C GLN A 194 -16.14 7.41 5.49
N SER A 195 -15.69 7.83 4.31
CA SER A 195 -14.52 7.26 3.67
C SER A 195 -13.66 8.30 2.96
N ALA A 196 -12.38 7.96 2.79
CA ALA A 196 -11.43 8.75 2.04
C ALA A 196 -10.50 7.85 1.22
N LEU A 197 -10.12 8.31 0.04
CA LEU A 197 -9.14 7.67 -0.83
C LEU A 197 -7.79 8.35 -0.66
N LEU A 198 -6.72 7.58 -0.44
CA LEU A 198 -5.37 8.11 -0.39
C LEU A 198 -4.99 8.68 -1.77
N ALA A 199 -4.68 9.97 -1.83
CA ALA A 199 -4.39 10.65 -3.09
C ALA A 199 -2.91 10.47 -3.48
N THR A 200 -2.52 9.24 -3.82
CA THR A 200 -1.11 8.88 -4.10
C THR A 200 -0.42 9.81 -5.09
N GLY A 201 -1.10 10.24 -6.15
CA GLY A 201 -0.55 11.22 -7.11
C GLY A 201 -0.17 12.55 -6.47
N ARG A 202 -1.02 13.06 -5.57
CA ARG A 202 -0.77 14.31 -4.82
C ARG A 202 0.34 14.15 -3.80
N ILE A 203 0.43 12.99 -3.15
CA ILE A 203 1.51 12.67 -2.20
C ILE A 203 2.86 12.70 -2.91
N ILE A 204 2.93 12.10 -4.12
CA ILE A 204 4.14 12.14 -4.95
C ILE A 204 4.51 13.57 -5.31
N GLU A 205 3.56 14.39 -5.76
CA GLU A 205 3.81 15.82 -6.09
C GLU A 205 4.36 16.59 -4.88
N ILE A 206 3.79 16.38 -3.68
CA ILE A 206 4.27 17.06 -2.46
C ILE A 206 5.69 16.61 -2.10
N LEU A 207 6.00 15.31 -2.25
CA LEU A 207 7.32 14.75 -2.00
C LEU A 207 8.38 15.19 -3.00
N GLU A 208 8.01 15.67 -4.20
CA GLU A 208 8.96 16.26 -5.14
C GLU A 208 9.47 17.63 -4.69
N GLU A 209 8.69 18.35 -3.87
CA GLU A 209 8.98 19.70 -3.41
C GLU A 209 9.41 19.77 -1.94
N ASN A 210 9.19 18.71 -1.17
CA ASN A 210 9.42 18.67 0.27
C ASN A 210 10.20 17.42 0.67
N GLU A 211 11.00 17.54 1.74
CA GLU A 211 11.79 16.42 2.28
C GLU A 211 10.93 15.38 2.99
N GLN A 212 9.66 15.69 3.28
CA GLN A 212 8.72 14.85 4.01
C GLN A 212 7.28 15.23 3.65
N VAL A 213 6.37 14.27 3.71
CA VAL A 213 4.93 14.51 3.64
C VAL A 213 4.21 13.79 4.76
N GLU A 214 3.20 14.44 5.33
CA GLU A 214 2.42 13.94 6.46
C GLU A 214 0.93 13.91 6.12
N PRO A 215 0.45 12.93 5.31
CA PRO A 215 -0.98 12.75 5.13
C PRO A 215 -1.64 12.45 6.47
N PHE A 216 -2.81 13.04 6.69
CA PHE A 216 -3.62 12.71 7.85
C PHE A 216 -5.11 12.69 7.53
N LEU A 217 -5.85 11.92 8.32
CA LEU A 217 -7.30 11.86 8.33
C LEU A 217 -7.79 12.07 9.77
N GLU A 218 -8.67 13.03 9.98
CA GLU A 218 -9.32 13.29 11.27
C GLU A 218 -10.81 13.03 11.17
N TRP A 219 -11.38 12.40 12.20
CA TRP A 219 -12.81 12.18 12.31
C TRP A 219 -13.31 12.32 13.74
N ALA A 220 -14.57 12.74 13.86
CA ALA A 220 -15.29 12.81 15.13
C ALA A 220 -16.18 11.57 15.27
N VAL A 221 -16.10 10.92 16.43
CA VAL A 221 -16.97 9.80 16.85
C VAL A 221 -18.13 10.36 17.66
N GLU A 222 -19.35 9.89 17.39
CA GLU A 222 -20.58 10.34 18.07
C GLU A 222 -20.86 9.61 19.41
#